data_AF-A0A250LLI0-F1
#
_entry.id   AF-A0A250LLI0-F1
#
_cell.length_a   1.000
_cell.length_b   1.000
_cell.length_c   1.000
_cell.angle_alpha   90.00
_cell.angle_beta   90.00
_cell.angle_gamma   90.00
#
_symmetry.space_group_name_H-M   'P 1'
#
loop_
_entity.id
_entity.type
_entity.pdbx_description
1 polymer ?
#
loop_
_entity_poly.entity_id
_entity_poly.type
_entity_poly.pdbx_seq_one_letter_code
_entity_poly.pdbx_strand_id
1 'polypeptide(L)' 'MLSQVKAVVDRERPGRLAEDTARAIVRNRFPAAESSYTGDGAVVFDAVTGRPLGSAVAGDWAVEFAWLNAAESIAGA' A
#
# COMPACT_ATOMS: atom_id res chain seq x y z
N MET A 1 -12.91 34.30 0.45
CA MET A 1 -12.37 33.29 -0.47
C MET A 1 -11.90 32.11 0.37
N LEU A 2 -12.83 31.23 0.73
CA LEU A 2 -12.58 30.06 1.60
C LEU A 2 -12.58 28.79 0.73
N SER A 3 -11.83 27.78 1.15
CA SER A 3 -11.83 26.39 0.66
C SER A 3 -10.81 25.98 -0.42
N GLN A 4 -9.51 26.17 -0.14
CA GLN A 4 -8.48 25.32 -0.78
C GLN A 4 -7.73 24.40 0.20
N VAL A 5 -8.10 24.36 1.49
CA VAL A 5 -7.33 23.63 2.51
C VAL A 5 -7.60 22.11 2.51
N LYS A 6 -8.55 21.60 1.71
CA LYS A 6 -9.01 20.19 1.81
C LYS A 6 -8.54 19.24 0.70
N ALA A 7 -7.66 19.67 -0.21
CA ALA A 7 -7.23 18.85 -1.36
C ALA A 7 -5.74 18.48 -1.37
N VAL A 8 -5.00 18.77 -0.28
CA VAL A 8 -3.55 18.51 -0.19
C VAL A 8 -3.26 17.13 0.39
N VAL A 9 -4.20 16.51 1.11
CA VAL A 9 -3.94 15.26 1.85
C VAL A 9 -3.87 14.03 0.93
N ASP A 10 -4.50 14.06 -0.24
CA ASP A 10 -4.52 12.91 -1.18
C ASP A 10 -3.32 12.86 -2.15
N ARG A 11 -2.38 13.83 -2.09
CA ARG A 11 -1.32 13.98 -3.11
C ARG A 11 0.08 13.61 -2.67
N GLU A 12 0.31 13.37 -1.38
CA GLU A 12 1.65 13.04 -0.90
C GLU A 12 1.91 11.54 -1.06
N ARG A 13 2.60 11.20 -2.16
CA ARG A 13 3.16 9.87 -2.38
C ARG A 13 3.95 9.44 -1.14
N PRO A 14 3.82 8.19 -0.67
CA PRO A 14 4.77 7.63 0.26
C PRO A 14 6.21 7.81 -0.24
N GLY A 15 7.12 8.22 0.64
CA GLY A 15 8.52 8.36 0.26
C GLY A 15 9.04 7.07 -0.39
N ARG A 16 9.77 7.18 -1.51
CA ARG A 16 10.26 6.02 -2.28
C ARG A 16 11.01 5.01 -1.40
N LEU A 17 11.81 5.50 -0.44
CA LEU A 17 12.52 4.66 0.53
C LEU A 17 11.56 3.83 1.40
N ALA A 18 10.45 4.41 1.84
CA ALA A 18 9.46 3.72 2.66
C ALA A 18 8.74 2.63 1.85
N GLU A 19 8.41 2.91 0.59
CA GLU A 19 7.84 1.92 -0.32
C GLU A 19 8.81 0.75 -0.58
N ASP A 20 10.06 1.05 -0.95
CA ASP A 20 11.09 0.02 -1.21
C ASP A 20 11.32 -0.86 0.04
N THR A 21 11.34 -0.24 1.22
CA THR A 21 11.46 -0.94 2.51
C THR A 21 10.26 -1.85 2.77
N ALA A 22 9.04 -1.35 2.56
CA ALA A 22 7.83 -2.14 2.76
C ALA A 22 7.74 -3.32 1.78
N ARG A 23 8.07 -3.11 0.51
CA ARG A 23 8.17 -4.19 -0.48
C ARG A 23 9.18 -5.25 -0.07
N ALA A 24 10.34 -4.86 0.45
CA ALA A 24 11.34 -5.80 0.94
C ALA A 24 10.83 -6.61 2.14
N ILE A 25 10.22 -5.97 3.14
CA ILE A 25 9.64 -6.65 4.31
C ILE A 25 8.58 -7.67 3.88
N VAL A 26 7.63 -7.25 3.04
CA VAL A 26 6.55 -8.11 2.59
C VAL A 26 7.09 -9.28 1.78
N ARG A 27 8.02 -9.04 0.84
CA ARG A 27 8.59 -10.11 0.00
C ARG A 27 9.53 -11.05 0.76
N ASN A 28 10.14 -10.60 1.85
CA ASN A 28 10.91 -11.48 2.71
C ASN A 28 10.03 -12.55 3.39
N ARG A 29 8.78 -12.22 3.72
CA ARG A 29 7.81 -13.17 4.30
C ARG A 29 6.96 -13.88 3.23
N PHE A 30 6.63 -13.19 2.14
CA PHE A 30 5.79 -13.66 1.03
C PHE A 30 6.50 -13.35 -0.30
N PRO A 31 7.43 -14.20 -0.77
CA PRO A 31 8.25 -13.92 -1.95
C PRO A 31 7.46 -13.68 -3.24
N ALA A 32 6.26 -14.26 -3.34
CA ALA A 32 5.33 -14.10 -4.46
C ALA A 32 4.30 -12.98 -4.23
N ALA A 33 4.55 -12.05 -3.31
CA ALA A 33 3.61 -10.95 -3.07
C ALA A 33 3.49 -10.05 -4.32
N GLU A 34 2.24 -9.79 -4.70
CA GLU A 34 1.85 -8.93 -5.81
C GLU A 34 0.84 -7.88 -5.34
N SER A 35 0.56 -6.90 -6.21
CA SER A 35 -0.44 -5.86 -5.95
C SER A 35 -1.36 -5.68 -7.15
N SER A 36 -2.63 -5.40 -6.88
CA SER A 36 -3.62 -5.07 -7.91
C SER A 36 -4.45 -3.86 -7.48
N TYR A 37 -4.89 -3.07 -8.46
CA TYR A 37 -5.89 -2.03 -8.24
C TYR A 37 -7.27 -2.66 -8.04
N THR A 38 -8.05 -2.08 -7.11
CA THR A 38 -9.46 -2.37 -6.88
C THR A 38 -10.30 -1.19 -7.37
N GLY A 39 -11.63 -1.32 -7.31
CA GLY A 39 -12.52 -0.22 -7.71
C GLY A 39 -12.37 1.06 -6.87
N ASP A 40 -11.85 0.94 -5.65
CA ASP A 40 -11.70 2.00 -4.66
C ASP A 40 -10.24 2.24 -4.21
N GLY A 41 -9.27 1.43 -4.66
CA GLY A 41 -7.90 1.54 -4.18
C GLY A 41 -6.98 0.44 -4.70
N ALA A 42 -6.23 -0.18 -3.80
CA ALA A 42 -5.36 -1.30 -4.14
C ALA A 42 -5.24 -2.30 -2.99
N VAL A 43 -4.87 -3.52 -3.36
CA VAL A 43 -4.61 -4.62 -2.44
C VAL A 43 -3.25 -5.25 -2.77
N VAL A 44 -2.51 -5.60 -1.72
CA VAL A 44 -1.33 -6.48 -1.79
C VAL A 44 -1.76 -7.85 -1.32
N PHE A 45 -1.39 -8.89 -2.06
CA PHE A 45 -1.78 -10.27 -1.79
C PHE A 45 -0.63 -11.23 -2.07
N ASP A 46 -0.63 -12.38 -1.40
CA ASP A 46 0.26 -13.49 -1.74
C ASP A 46 -0.26 -14.20 -2.98
N ALA A 47 0.47 -14.14 -4.10
CA ALA A 47 0.02 -14.75 -5.35
C ALA A 47 -0.06 -16.28 -5.31
N VAL A 48 0.61 -16.95 -4.35
CA VAL A 48 0.53 -18.41 -4.21
C VAL A 48 -0.80 -18.84 -3.60
N THR A 49 -1.25 -18.13 -2.58
CA THR A 49 -2.47 -18.50 -1.82
C THR A 49 -3.69 -17.65 -2.16
N GLY A 50 -3.49 -16.53 -2.87
CA GLY A 50 -4.52 -15.51 -3.10
C GLY A 50 -4.88 -14.71 -1.84
N ARG A 51 -4.14 -14.90 -0.73
CA ARG A 51 -4.49 -14.29 0.55
C ARG A 51 -4.13 -12.79 0.55
N PRO A 52 -5.05 -11.90 0.96
CA PRO A 52 -4.73 -10.48 1.13
C PRO A 52 -3.75 -10.27 2.30
N LEU A 53 -2.78 -9.40 2.07
CA LEU A 53 -1.72 -9.04 3.01
C LEU A 53 -1.87 -7.59 3.52
N GLY A 54 -2.40 -6.70 2.68
CA GLY A 54 -2.70 -5.30 3.05
C GLY A 54 -3.48 -4.59 1.95
N SER A 55 -4.09 -3.46 2.28
CA SER A 55 -4.93 -2.69 1.34
C SER A 55 -4.93 -1.20 1.67
N ALA A 56 -5.19 -0.36 0.67
CA ALA A 56 -5.37 1.07 0.87
C ALA A 56 -6.36 1.69 -0.12
N VAL A 57 -7.05 2.74 0.34
CA VAL A 57 -8.00 3.57 -0.43
C VAL A 57 -7.38 4.97 -0.49
N ALA A 58 -6.38 5.17 -1.35
CA ALA A 58 -5.55 6.39 -1.36
C ALA A 58 -5.27 6.95 -2.77
N GLY A 59 -6.30 6.92 -3.64
CA GLY A 59 -6.24 7.54 -4.97
C GLY A 59 -5.05 7.07 -5.81
N ASP A 60 -4.34 8.01 -6.43
CA ASP A 60 -3.21 7.77 -7.34
C ASP A 60 -2.05 6.96 -6.70
N TRP A 61 -1.99 6.88 -5.36
CA TRP A 61 -0.92 6.21 -4.60
C TRP A 61 -1.40 4.98 -3.84
N ALA A 62 -2.57 4.44 -4.19
CA ALA A 62 -3.19 3.34 -3.45
C ALA A 62 -2.27 2.10 -3.37
N VAL A 63 -1.49 1.80 -4.42
CA VAL A 63 -0.57 0.65 -4.42
C VAL A 63 0.52 0.83 -3.36
N GLU A 64 1.16 1.99 -3.33
CA GLU A 64 2.24 2.31 -2.40
C GLU A 64 1.77 2.23 -0.95
N PHE A 65 0.59 2.79 -0.66
CA PHE A 65 -0.02 2.70 0.66
C PHE A 65 -0.44 1.26 1.02
N ALA A 66 -0.88 0.45 0.05
CA ALA A 66 -1.20 -0.95 0.29
C ALA A 66 0.05 -1.77 0.66
N TRP A 67 1.21 -1.47 0.07
CA TRP A 67 2.49 -2.09 0.47
C TRP A 67 2.92 -1.69 1.87
N LEU A 68 2.78 -0.41 2.25
CA LEU A 68 3.04 0.04 3.62
C LEU A 68 2.14 -0.67 4.62
N ASN A 69 0.83 -0.72 4.36
CA ASN A 69 -0.13 -1.38 5.23
C ASN A 69 0.15 -2.90 5.38
N ALA A 70 0.56 -3.56 4.30
CA ALA A 70 0.96 -4.96 4.34
C ALA A 70 2.22 -5.17 5.21
N ALA A 71 3.21 -4.29 5.11
CA ALA A 71 4.42 -4.35 5.93
C ALA A 71 4.11 -4.14 7.43
N GLU A 72 3.24 -3.17 7.76
CA GLU A 72 2.77 -2.95 9.13
C GLU A 72 2.04 -4.17 9.69
N SER A 73 1.15 -4.77 8.89
CA SER A 73 0.40 -5.98 9.28
C SER A 73 1.31 -7.18 9.55
N ILE A 74 2.44 -7.27 8.84
CA ILE A 74 3.47 -8.30 9.04
C ILE A 74 4.31 -8.03 10.29
N ALA A 75 4.64 -6.77 10.56
CA ALA A 75 5.45 -6.37 11.72
C ALA A 75 4.66 -6.45 13.03
N GLY A 76 3.34 -6.27 12.98
CA GLY A 76 2.44 -6.39 14.13
C GLY A 76 1.96 -7.82 14.45
N ALA A 77 2.33 -8.83 13.64
CA ALA A 77 1.83 -10.21 13.73
C ALA A 77 2.93 -11.27 13.91
#